data_AF-A0A6N6P6C4-F1
#
_entry.id   AF-A0A6N6P6C4-F1
#
_cell.length_a   1.000
_cell.length_b   1.000
_cell.length_c   1.000
_cell.angle_alpha   90.00
_cell.angle_beta   90.00
_cell.angle_gamma   90.00
#
_symmetry.space_group_name_H-M   'P 1'
#
loop_
_entity.id
_entity.type
_entity.pdbx_description
1 polymer ?
#
loop_
_entity_poly.entity_id
_entity_poly.type
_entity_poly.pdbx_seq_one_letter_code
_entity_poly.pdbx_strand_id
1 'polypeptide(L)'
;MLQIVFNEISAAEISQLDTLEQLDLLDSFRVSETDLDNLDGERFGKISRDGKVLYRFRAKDYRFYFEVRDAAVVVHRLLHKGTFSDFKFRSKMPLAEDEALAQSKHFWKLIDEGRNARRL
;
A
#
# COMPACT_ATOMS: atom_id res chain seq x y z
N MET A 1 1.47 -16.54 -8.44
CA MET A 1 1.95 -15.14 -8.33
C MET A 1 1.12 -14.30 -9.27
N LEU A 2 0.58 -13.20 -8.76
CA LEU A 2 -0.24 -12.28 -9.53
C LEU A 2 0.66 -11.29 -10.29
N GLN A 3 0.19 -10.81 -11.45
CA GLN A 3 0.87 -9.73 -12.16
C GLN A 3 0.82 -8.46 -11.32
N ILE A 4 1.93 -7.74 -11.24
CA ILE A 4 2.02 -6.45 -10.54
C ILE A 4 1.98 -5.32 -11.57
N VAL A 5 1.07 -4.37 -11.35
CA VAL A 5 0.83 -3.20 -12.19
C VAL A 5 0.96 -1.96 -11.33
N PHE A 6 1.85 -1.04 -11.73
CA PHE A 6 1.97 0.27 -11.12
C PHE A 6 1.13 1.27 -11.92
N ASN A 7 0.53 2.24 -11.23
CA ASN A 7 0.03 3.45 -11.88
C ASN A 7 1.15 4.50 -11.99
N GLU A 8 0.90 5.59 -12.71
CA GLU A 8 1.86 6.69 -12.87
C GLU A 8 2.33 7.30 -11.53
N ILE A 9 1.46 7.33 -10.51
CA ILE A 9 1.80 7.89 -9.19
C ILE A 9 2.77 6.97 -8.43
N SER A 10 2.42 5.71 -8.27
CA SER A 10 3.23 4.70 -7.58
C SER A 10 4.52 4.39 -8.34
N ALA A 11 4.50 4.45 -9.67
CA ALA A 11 5.71 4.37 -10.49
C ALA A 11 6.62 5.60 -10.28
N ALA A 12 6.04 6.81 -10.17
CA ALA A 12 6.81 7.98 -9.81
C ALA A 12 7.37 7.87 -8.38
N GLU A 13 6.57 7.42 -7.41
CA GLU A 13 6.99 7.24 -6.01
C GLU A 13 8.18 6.27 -5.89
N ILE A 14 8.16 5.13 -6.59
CA ILE A 14 9.30 4.21 -6.58
C ILE A 14 10.51 4.79 -7.32
N SER A 15 10.32 5.52 -8.42
CA SER A 15 11.42 6.09 -9.21
C SER A 15 12.23 7.17 -8.47
N GLN A 16 11.67 7.76 -7.41
CA GLN A 16 12.37 8.75 -6.58
C GLN A 16 13.36 8.12 -5.59
N LEU A 17 13.29 6.80 -5.39
CA LEU A 17 14.19 6.09 -4.47
C LEU A 17 15.55 5.86 -5.10
N ASP A 18 16.57 5.54 -4.31
CA ASP A 18 17.84 5.12 -4.90
C ASP A 18 17.71 3.77 -5.61
N THR A 19 18.56 3.52 -6.60
CA THR A 19 18.45 2.33 -7.46
C THR A 19 18.49 1.02 -6.67
N LEU A 20 19.26 0.93 -5.59
CA LEU A 20 19.35 -0.29 -4.79
C LEU A 20 18.08 -0.50 -3.99
N GLU A 21 17.54 0.55 -3.38
CA GLU A 21 16.24 0.50 -2.72
C GLU A 21 15.11 0.10 -3.68
N GLN A 22 15.10 0.66 -4.90
CA GLN A 22 14.12 0.28 -5.93
C GLN A 22 14.18 -1.22 -6.24
N LEU A 23 15.37 -1.75 -6.50
CA LEU A 23 15.57 -3.16 -6.83
C LEU A 23 15.16 -4.07 -5.67
N ASP A 24 15.55 -3.72 -4.45
CA ASP A 24 15.19 -4.48 -3.24
C ASP A 24 13.67 -4.52 -3.02
N LEU A 25 12.99 -3.38 -3.22
CA LEU A 25 11.54 -3.29 -3.07
C LEU A 25 10.82 -4.08 -4.17
N LEU A 26 11.27 -4.01 -5.41
CA LEU A 26 10.68 -4.74 -6.53
C LEU A 26 10.88 -6.25 -6.39
N ASP A 27 12.05 -6.72 -5.93
CA ASP A 27 12.29 -8.15 -5.75
C ASP A 27 11.48 -8.73 -4.57
N SER A 28 11.37 -7.97 -3.49
CA SER A 28 10.65 -8.39 -2.27
C SER A 28 9.13 -8.35 -2.41
N PHE A 29 8.59 -7.47 -3.26
CA PHE A 29 7.16 -7.33 -3.45
C PHE A 29 6.63 -8.38 -4.44
N ARG A 30 6.19 -9.50 -3.87
CA ARG A 30 5.55 -10.61 -4.58
C ARG A 30 4.25 -10.94 -3.87
N VAL A 31 3.19 -11.14 -4.64
CA VAL A 31 1.84 -11.39 -4.10
C VAL A 31 1.23 -12.61 -4.79
N SER A 32 0.74 -13.54 -3.99
CA SER A 32 -0.07 -14.68 -4.42
C SER A 32 -1.45 -14.62 -3.77
N GLU A 33 -2.41 -15.39 -4.30
CA GLU A 33 -3.75 -15.51 -3.70
C GLU A 33 -3.65 -16.04 -2.25
N THR A 34 -2.76 -17.03 -2.02
CA THR A 34 -2.51 -17.59 -0.68
C THR A 34 -2.03 -16.54 0.33
N ASP A 35 -1.22 -15.57 -0.10
CA ASP A 35 -0.76 -14.47 0.78
C ASP A 35 -1.92 -13.57 1.22
N LEU A 36 -2.94 -13.42 0.37
CA LEU A 36 -4.12 -12.58 0.65
C LEU A 36 -5.20 -13.31 1.44
N ASP A 37 -5.25 -14.64 1.33
CA ASP A 37 -6.15 -15.49 2.12
C ASP A 37 -5.63 -15.70 3.54
N ASN A 38 -4.31 -15.65 3.75
CA ASN A 38 -3.65 -15.90 5.03
C ASN A 38 -2.89 -14.66 5.52
N LEU A 39 -3.62 -13.59 5.79
CA LEU A 39 -3.03 -12.34 6.27
C LEU A 39 -2.45 -12.52 7.68
N ASP A 40 -1.13 -12.38 7.81
CA ASP A 40 -0.41 -12.43 9.08
C ASP A 40 -0.47 -11.11 9.87
N GLY A 41 -0.91 -10.02 9.24
CA GLY A 41 -0.97 -8.68 9.83
C GLY A 41 0.40 -7.99 9.95
N GLU A 42 1.51 -8.74 9.89
CA GLU A 42 2.88 -8.25 9.98
C GLU A 42 3.45 -7.86 8.61
N ARG A 43 3.40 -8.78 7.65
CA ARG A 43 3.90 -8.57 6.29
C ARG A 43 2.79 -8.06 5.39
N PHE A 44 1.64 -8.73 5.42
CA PHE A 44 0.43 -8.33 4.71
C PHE A 44 -0.63 -7.84 5.68
N GLY A 45 -1.27 -6.73 5.35
CA GLY A 45 -2.40 -6.18 6.09
C GLY A 45 -3.58 -5.90 5.19
N LYS A 46 -4.75 -5.76 5.81
CA LYS A 46 -5.99 -5.38 5.13
C LYS A 46 -6.62 -4.20 5.85
N ILE A 47 -6.93 -3.17 5.08
CA ILE A 47 -7.61 -1.95 5.51
C ILE A 47 -8.95 -1.93 4.81
N SER A 48 -10.04 -1.84 5.58
CA SER A 48 -11.39 -1.81 5.05
C SER A 48 -12.10 -0.52 5.45
N ARG A 49 -12.77 0.13 4.50
CA ARG A 49 -13.61 1.32 4.76
C ARG A 49 -14.72 1.41 3.75
N ASP A 50 -15.95 1.63 4.22
CA ASP A 50 -17.13 1.88 3.35
C ASP A 50 -17.29 0.78 2.27
N GLY A 51 -17.06 -0.48 2.64
CA GLY A 51 -17.09 -1.63 1.73
C GLY A 51 -15.90 -1.76 0.78
N LYS A 52 -14.98 -0.78 0.75
CA LYS A 52 -13.73 -0.85 -0.02
C LYS A 52 -12.65 -1.61 0.76
N VAL A 53 -12.00 -2.54 0.08
CA VAL A 53 -10.85 -3.29 0.61
C VAL A 53 -9.57 -2.73 -0.01
N LEU A 54 -8.56 -2.52 0.82
CA LEU A 54 -7.21 -2.13 0.41
C LEU A 54 -6.21 -3.03 1.14
N TYR A 55 -5.28 -3.62 0.41
CA TYR A 55 -4.21 -4.42 0.99
C TYR A 55 -2.97 -3.56 1.21
N ARG A 56 -2.18 -3.96 2.21
CA ARG A 56 -0.88 -3.36 2.49
C ARG A 56 0.18 -4.45 2.50
N PHE A 57 1.32 -4.20 1.86
CA PHE A 57 2.54 -4.98 2.06
C PHE A 57 3.61 -4.11 2.72
N ARG A 58 4.22 -4.58 3.82
CA ARG A 58 5.35 -3.91 4.47
C ARG A 58 6.67 -4.43 3.89
N ALA A 59 7.53 -3.52 3.43
CA ALA A 59 8.86 -3.81 2.91
C ALA A 59 9.87 -2.84 3.50
N LYS A 60 10.65 -3.29 4.49
CA LYS A 60 11.56 -2.42 5.27
C LYS A 60 10.83 -1.16 5.76
N ASP A 61 11.20 -0.01 5.23
CA ASP A 61 10.68 1.30 5.58
C ASP A 61 9.57 1.79 4.65
N TYR A 62 9.15 0.98 3.68
CA TYR A 62 8.09 1.31 2.73
C TYR A 62 6.86 0.41 2.93
N ARG A 63 5.72 0.92 2.44
CA ARG A 63 4.45 0.22 2.44
C ARG A 63 3.80 0.37 1.06
N PHE A 64 3.52 -0.75 0.43
CA PHE A 64 2.73 -0.80 -0.81
C PHE A 64 1.25 -0.88 -0.44
N TYR A 65 0.45 0.00 -1.00
CA TYR A 65 -1.02 -0.04 -0.88
C TYR A 65 -1.62 -0.41 -2.22
N PHE A 66 -2.34 -1.51 -2.26
CA PHE A 66 -2.78 -2.10 -3.52
C PHE A 66 -4.13 -2.79 -3.42
N GLU A 67 -4.71 -3.07 -4.57
CA GLU A 67 -5.89 -3.91 -4.74
C GLU A 67 -5.61 -5.03 -5.72
N VAL A 68 -6.37 -6.12 -5.61
CA VAL A 68 -6.46 -7.11 -6.68
C VAL A 68 -7.66 -6.77 -7.56
N ARG A 69 -7.41 -6.53 -8.84
CA ARG A 69 -8.43 -6.29 -9.86
C ARG A 69 -8.10 -7.12 -11.09
N ASP A 70 -9.09 -7.81 -11.63
CA ASP A 70 -8.92 -8.62 -12.85
C ASP A 70 -7.72 -9.59 -12.77
N ALA A 71 -7.56 -10.25 -11.62
CA ALA A 71 -6.43 -11.13 -11.30
C ALA A 71 -5.02 -10.48 -11.34
N ALA A 72 -4.95 -9.15 -11.26
CA ALA A 72 -3.71 -8.39 -11.16
C ALA A 72 -3.66 -7.54 -9.88
N VAL A 73 -2.47 -7.38 -9.33
CA VAL A 73 -2.18 -6.45 -8.24
C VAL A 73 -1.96 -5.06 -8.82
N VAL A 74 -2.83 -4.11 -8.46
CA VAL A 74 -2.71 -2.70 -8.84
C VAL A 74 -2.19 -1.92 -7.65
N VAL A 75 -0.95 -1.46 -7.73
CA VAL A 75 -0.34 -0.61 -6.70
C VAL A 75 -0.88 0.81 -6.85
N HIS A 76 -1.52 1.31 -5.79
CA HIS A 76 -2.06 2.66 -5.76
C HIS A 76 -1.05 3.66 -5.22
N ARG A 77 -0.31 3.28 -4.17
CA ARG A 77 0.70 4.12 -3.49
C ARG A 77 1.85 3.27 -2.94
N LEU A 78 3.06 3.84 -2.95
CA LEU A 78 4.25 3.37 -2.25
C LEU A 78 4.71 4.47 -1.28
N LEU A 79 4.50 4.24 0.02
CA LEU A 79 4.70 5.27 1.04
C LEU A 79 5.74 4.84 2.07
N HIS A 80 6.57 5.78 2.48
CA HIS A 80 7.54 5.57 3.57
C HIS A 80 6.82 5.49 4.92
N LYS A 81 7.36 4.71 5.87
CA LYS A 81 6.82 4.51 7.22
C LYS A 81 6.61 5.82 7.98
N GLY A 82 7.50 6.78 7.73
CA GLY A 82 7.48 8.12 8.31
C GLY A 82 6.29 8.96 7.84
N THR A 83 5.77 8.71 6.64
CA THR A 83 4.54 9.36 6.15
C THR A 83 3.38 9.05 7.09
N PHE A 84 3.35 7.87 7.71
CA PHE A 84 2.29 7.42 8.62
C PHE A 84 2.32 8.06 10.01
N SER A 85 3.49 8.46 10.50
CA SER A 85 3.62 9.18 11.77
C SER A 85 2.82 10.48 11.76
N ASP A 86 2.76 11.15 10.62
CA ASP A 86 1.96 12.38 10.44
C ASP A 86 0.45 12.13 10.56
N PHE A 87 -0.01 10.93 10.16
CA PHE A 87 -1.41 10.53 10.34
C PHE A 87 -1.70 10.10 11.78
N LYS A 88 -0.81 9.31 12.41
CA LYS A 88 -0.99 8.85 13.80
C LYS A 88 -0.98 10.00 14.81
N PHE A 89 -0.15 11.03 14.60
CA PHE A 89 -0.07 12.19 15.50
C PHE A 89 -1.41 12.95 15.58
N ARG A 90 -2.20 12.93 14.52
CA ARG A 90 -3.53 13.58 14.48
C ARG A 90 -4.62 12.75 15.19
N SER A 91 -4.42 11.44 15.34
CA SER A 91 -5.47 10.52 15.79
C SER A 91 -5.44 10.15 17.28
N LYS A 92 -4.39 10.51 18.05
CA LYS A 92 -4.27 10.27 19.52
C LYS A 92 -4.87 8.93 20.02
N MET A 93 -4.68 7.82 19.31
CA MET A 93 -5.32 6.54 19.65
C MET A 93 -4.34 5.36 19.68
N PRO A 94 -4.50 4.41 20.63
CA PRO A 94 -3.69 3.19 20.75
C PRO A 94 -4.15 2.09 19.77
N LEU A 95 -4.53 2.46 18.54
CA LEU A 95 -5.04 1.53 17.52
C LEU A 95 -3.91 0.93 16.69
N ALA A 96 -4.16 -0.24 16.11
CA ALA A 96 -3.27 -0.80 15.10
C ALA A 96 -3.17 0.17 13.90
N GLU A 97 -2.01 0.21 13.22
CA GLU A 97 -1.76 1.16 12.13
C GLU A 97 -2.84 1.12 11.04
N ASP A 98 -3.33 -0.08 10.69
CA ASP A 98 -4.37 -0.28 9.70
C ASP A 98 -5.71 0.34 10.10
N GLU A 99 -6.08 0.24 11.38
CA GLU A 99 -7.33 0.81 11.91
C GLU A 99 -7.28 2.35 11.90
N ALA A 100 -6.13 2.92 12.27
CA ALA A 100 -5.94 4.37 12.21
C ALA A 100 -6.03 4.89 10.76
N LEU A 101 -5.46 4.14 9.80
CA LEU A 101 -5.55 4.50 8.39
C LEU A 101 -6.95 4.32 7.81
N ALA A 102 -7.69 3.29 8.26
CA ALA A 102 -9.09 3.09 7.87
C ALA A 102 -9.93 4.34 8.18
N GLN A 103 -9.69 5.02 9.30
CA GLN A 103 -10.44 6.21 9.71
C GLN A 103 -9.95 7.52 9.06
N SER A 104 -8.73 7.54 8.50
CA SER A 104 -8.10 8.77 7.99
C SER A 104 -8.66 9.20 6.63
N LYS A 105 -9.43 10.30 6.60
CA LYS A 105 -9.92 10.89 5.34
C LYS A 105 -8.80 11.28 4.38
N HIS A 106 -7.68 11.79 4.92
CA HIS A 106 -6.54 12.21 4.09
C HIS A 106 -5.87 11.01 3.42
N PHE A 107 -5.68 9.91 4.15
CA PHE A 107 -5.12 8.68 3.60
C PHE A 107 -5.98 8.15 2.45
N TRP A 108 -7.30 8.06 2.63
CA TRP A 108 -8.18 7.58 1.57
C TRP A 108 -8.22 8.48 0.35
N LYS A 109 -8.06 9.81 0.51
CA LYS A 109 -7.89 10.72 -0.62
C LYS A 109 -6.64 10.37 -1.45
N LEU A 110 -5.51 10.10 -0.80
CA LEU A 110 -4.26 9.68 -1.46
C LEU A 110 -4.42 8.35 -2.21
N ILE A 111 -5.17 7.40 -1.62
CA ILE A 111 -5.49 6.11 -2.27
C ILE A 111 -6.41 6.31 -3.47
N ASP A 112 -7.45 7.15 -3.35
CA ASP A 112 -8.38 7.42 -4.44
C ASP A 112 -7.71 8.15 -5.60
N GLU A 113 -6.75 9.06 -5.34
CA GLU A 113 -5.88 9.64 -6.38
C GLU A 113 -5.15 8.54 -7.17
N GLY A 114 -4.54 7.56 -6.47
CA GLY A 114 -3.90 6.42 -7.11
C GLY A 114 -4.86 5.50 -7.87
N ARG A 115 -6.09 5.29 -7.37
CA ARG A 115 -7.11 4.49 -8.08
C ARG A 115 -7.53 5.12 -9.40
N ASN A 116 -7.53 6.45 -9.47
CA ASN A 116 -7.94 7.23 -10.64
C ASN A 116 -6.79 7.54 -11.60
N ALA A 117 -5.55 7.30 -11.18
CA ALA A 117 -4.35 7.53 -11.98
C ALA A 117 -4.20 6.51 -13.11
N ARG A 118 -3.52 6.91 -14.19
CA ARG A 118 -3.29 6.03 -15.35
C ARG A 118 -2.41 4.84 -14.96
N ARG A 119 -2.84 3.63 -15.32
CA ARG A 119 -2.03 2.40 -15.19
C ARG A 119 -0.95 2.35 -16.26
N LEU A 120 0.25 1.89 -15.90
CA LEU A 120 1.39 1.73 -16.80
C LEU A 120 1.59 0.26 -17.18
#